data_AF-A0A926AFL8-F1
#
_entry.id   AF-A0A926AFL8-F1
#
_cell.length_a   1.000
_cell.length_b   1.000
_cell.length_c   1.000
_cell.angle_alpha   90.00
_cell.angle_beta   90.00
_cell.angle_gamma   90.00
#
_symmetry.space_group_name_H-M   'P 1'
#
loop_
_entity.id
_entity.type
_entity.pdbx_description
1 polymer ?
#
loop_
_entity_poly.entity_id
_entity_poly.type
_entity_poly.pdbx_seq_one_letter_code
_entity_poly.pdbx_strand_id
1 'polypeptide(L)'
;MIAFLRRYGRLYRVFARNNLVRELEFRGNFWGKVVTNIAWLFSFVLFLKILFANTDAVAGWNEGEVFLLFGTFMLSRALMDVLFTQNLSKIPEMIRMGTMDFVLTKPVPSQFYISTRYLSLDEIGSVLGALAVLGYGTFLTHATPSAFQIVAWLLLTFCGLIILYALQLLLMTLSFWFVRLENLSALVDTVVFVAR
;
A
#
# COMPACT_ATOMS: atom_id res chain seq x y z
N MET A 1 -2.70 -17.11 24.62
CA MET A 1 -2.11 -16.47 23.42
C MET A 1 -2.55 -17.13 22.10
N ILE A 2 -2.39 -18.44 21.92
CA ILE A 2 -2.73 -19.16 20.66
C ILE A 2 -4.24 -19.12 20.32
N ALA A 3 -5.12 -19.29 21.31
CA ALA A 3 -6.57 -19.18 21.11
C ALA A 3 -7.01 -17.76 20.69
N PHE A 4 -6.31 -16.75 21.19
CA PHE A 4 -6.51 -15.34 20.83
C PHE A 4 -6.13 -15.16 19.36
N LEU A 5 -4.89 -15.51 18.97
CA LEU A 5 -4.39 -15.45 17.58
C LEU A 5 -5.28 -16.20 16.58
N ARG A 6 -5.78 -17.39 16.94
CA ARG A 6 -6.75 -18.15 16.11
C ARG A 6 -8.07 -17.40 15.90
N ARG A 7 -8.54 -16.64 16.90
CA ARG A 7 -9.73 -15.80 16.79
C ARG A 7 -9.49 -14.60 15.86
N TYR A 8 -8.35 -13.92 15.95
CA TYR A 8 -7.98 -12.83 15.02
C TYR A 8 -7.84 -13.33 13.59
N GLY A 9 -7.14 -14.45 13.38
CA GLY A 9 -6.99 -15.05 12.06
C GLY A 9 -8.33 -15.48 11.44
N ARG A 10 -9.24 -16.04 12.24
CA ARG A 10 -10.60 -16.38 11.79
C ARG A 10 -11.40 -15.13 11.41
N LEU A 11 -11.30 -14.07 12.21
CA LEU A 11 -11.98 -12.80 11.95
C LEU A 11 -11.46 -12.13 10.67
N TYR A 12 -10.14 -12.07 10.50
CA TYR A 12 -9.50 -11.55 9.29
C TYR A 12 -9.90 -12.35 8.05
N ARG A 13 -9.97 -13.69 8.14
CA ARG A 13 -10.44 -14.53 7.03
C ARG A 13 -11.89 -14.24 6.64
N VAL A 14 -12.77 -13.98 7.62
CA VAL A 14 -14.16 -13.60 7.35
C VAL A 14 -14.22 -12.24 6.65
N PHE A 15 -13.43 -11.26 7.10
CA PHE A 15 -13.33 -9.97 6.42
C PHE A 15 -12.79 -10.10 5.00
N ALA A 16 -11.70 -10.83 4.79
CA ALA A 16 -11.13 -11.08 3.48
C ALA A 16 -12.14 -11.74 2.53
N ARG A 17 -12.88 -12.76 3.01
CA ARG A 17 -13.93 -13.41 2.22
C ARG A 17 -15.06 -12.45 1.84
N ASN A 18 -15.50 -11.61 2.78
CA ASN A 18 -16.57 -10.65 2.53
C ASN A 18 -16.15 -9.58 1.51
N ASN A 19 -14.91 -9.08 1.62
CA ASN A 19 -14.37 -8.13 0.64
C ASN A 19 -14.22 -8.77 -0.75
N LEU A 20 -13.79 -10.04 -0.82
CA LEU A 20 -13.70 -10.77 -2.10
C LEU A 20 -15.06 -10.91 -2.78
N VAL A 21 -16.09 -11.31 -2.03
CA VAL A 21 -17.46 -11.43 -2.59
C VAL A 21 -17.95 -10.07 -3.10
N ARG A 22 -17.72 -8.99 -2.34
CA ARG A 22 -18.11 -7.63 -2.74
C ARG A 22 -17.40 -7.16 -4.01
N GLU A 23 -16.11 -7.42 -4.15
CA GLU A 23 -15.36 -7.02 -5.36
C GLU A 23 -15.79 -7.83 -6.59
N LEU A 24 -16.08 -9.13 -6.43
CA LEU A 24 -16.53 -9.98 -7.54
C LEU A 24 -17.95 -9.65 -8.01
N GLU A 25 -18.77 -9.04 -7.16
CA GLU A 25 -20.12 -8.57 -7.49
C GLU A 25 -20.09 -7.42 -8.51
N PHE A 26 -19.10 -6.53 -8.40
CA PHE A 26 -18.94 -5.37 -9.29
C PHE A 26 -17.87 -5.58 -10.37
N ARG A 27 -18.12 -6.54 -11.27
CA ARG A 27 -17.21 -6.93 -12.36
C ARG A 27 -16.67 -5.76 -13.20
N GLY A 28 -17.48 -4.72 -13.45
CA GLY A 28 -17.05 -3.54 -14.20
C GLY A 28 -15.97 -2.72 -13.48
N ASN A 29 -16.11 -2.55 -12.16
CA ASN A 29 -15.13 -1.87 -11.33
C ASN A 29 -13.80 -2.65 -11.28
N PHE A 30 -13.89 -3.98 -11.17
CA PHE A 30 -12.71 -4.85 -11.20
C PHE A 30 -11.91 -4.66 -12.50
N TRP A 31 -12.54 -4.77 -13.68
CA TRP A 31 -11.85 -4.59 -14.95
C TRP A 31 -11.32 -3.17 -15.14
N GLY A 32 -12.07 -2.15 -14.72
CA GLY A 32 -11.59 -0.77 -14.73
C GLY A 32 -10.30 -0.58 -13.93
N LYS A 33 -10.23 -1.16 -12.73
CA LYS A 33 -9.02 -1.11 -11.90
C LYS A 33 -7.85 -1.88 -12.50
N VAL A 34 -8.10 -3.06 -13.08
CA VAL A 34 -7.05 -3.82 -13.78
C VAL A 34 -6.44 -2.99 -14.92
N VAL A 35 -7.28 -2.35 -15.74
CA VAL A 35 -6.81 -1.49 -16.85
C VAL A 35 -6.01 -0.30 -16.32
N THR A 36 -6.51 0.38 -15.29
CA THR A 36 -5.81 1.51 -14.66
C THR A 36 -4.45 1.09 -14.09
N ASN A 37 -4.38 -0.04 -13.40
CA ASN A 37 -3.14 -0.55 -12.82
C ASN A 37 -2.11 -0.92 -13.90
N ILE A 38 -2.54 -1.54 -14.99
CA ILE A 38 -1.69 -1.83 -16.14
C ILE A 38 -1.21 -0.54 -16.81
N ALA A 39 -2.10 0.44 -17.01
CA ALA A 39 -1.75 1.73 -17.59
C ALA A 39 -0.73 2.49 -16.73
N TRP A 40 -0.90 2.47 -15.41
CA TRP A 40 0.06 3.05 -14.47
C TRP A 40 1.42 2.37 -14.55
N LEU A 41 1.43 1.03 -14.51
CA LEU A 41 2.65 0.24 -14.62
C LEU A 41 3.38 0.51 -15.93
N PHE A 42 2.65 0.50 -17.05
CA PHE A 42 3.19 0.77 -18.38
C PHE A 42 3.76 2.19 -18.48
N SER A 43 3.01 3.20 -18.04
CA SER A 43 3.44 4.60 -18.05
C SER A 43 4.73 4.77 -17.24
N PHE A 44 4.82 4.09 -16.10
CA PHE A 44 5.99 4.12 -15.24
C PHE A 44 7.23 3.48 -15.90
N VAL A 45 7.10 2.27 -16.44
CA VAL A 45 8.19 1.57 -17.13
C VAL A 45 8.67 2.38 -18.34
N LEU A 46 7.73 2.94 -19.11
CA LEU A 46 8.01 3.77 -20.26
C LEU A 46 8.73 5.07 -19.87
N PHE A 47 8.31 5.71 -18.78
CA PHE A 47 8.99 6.89 -18.24
C PHE A 47 10.46 6.59 -17.89
N LEU A 48 10.72 5.53 -17.13
CA LEU A 48 12.09 5.14 -16.79
C LEU A 48 12.92 4.80 -18.04
N LYS A 49 12.34 4.08 -19.00
CA LYS A 49 13.02 3.76 -20.26
C LYS A 49 13.38 5.00 -21.06
N ILE A 50 12.50 5.99 -21.14
CA ILE A 50 12.78 7.26 -21.82
C ILE A 50 13.87 8.05 -21.09
N LEU A 51 13.84 8.04 -19.75
CA LEU A 51 14.85 8.70 -18.93
C LEU A 51 16.24 8.12 -19.21
N PHE A 52 16.38 6.79 -19.14
CA PHE A 52 17.66 6.11 -19.39
C PHE A 52 18.05 6.03 -20.87
N ALA A 53 17.13 6.27 -21.80
CA ALA A 53 17.48 6.47 -23.20
C ALA A 53 18.26 7.78 -23.44
N ASN A 54 18.16 8.75 -22.53
CA ASN A 54 18.83 10.05 -22.64
C ASN A 54 19.94 10.24 -21.58
N THR A 55 20.14 9.28 -20.68
CA THR A 55 21.10 9.41 -19.57
C THR A 55 21.58 8.03 -19.13
N ASP A 56 22.90 7.82 -19.06
CA ASP A 56 23.47 6.52 -18.70
C ASP A 56 23.35 6.20 -17.19
N ALA A 57 23.35 7.23 -16.34
CA ALA A 57 23.21 7.08 -14.88
C ALA A 57 22.52 8.28 -14.25
N VAL A 58 21.64 8.02 -13.28
CA VAL A 58 20.95 9.06 -12.51
C VAL A 58 21.50 9.06 -11.09
N ALA A 59 22.18 10.14 -10.69
CA ALA A 59 22.81 10.24 -9.37
C ALA A 59 23.75 9.05 -9.01
N GLY A 60 24.39 8.45 -10.02
CA GLY A 60 25.26 7.28 -9.86
C GLY A 60 24.55 5.93 -9.91
N TRP A 61 23.22 5.90 -10.06
CA TRP A 61 22.44 4.67 -10.19
C TRP A 61 22.26 4.31 -11.66
N ASN A 62 22.50 3.04 -11.98
CA ASN A 62 22.20 2.51 -13.31
C ASN A 62 20.70 2.25 -13.49
N GLU A 63 20.30 1.95 -14.72
CA GLU A 63 18.90 1.68 -15.06
C GLU A 63 18.27 0.63 -14.13
N GLY A 64 18.88 -0.55 -14.01
CA GLY A 64 18.35 -1.65 -13.21
C GLY A 64 18.23 -1.31 -11.71
N GLU A 65 19.20 -0.59 -11.15
CA GLU A 65 19.17 -0.17 -9.75
C GLU A 65 18.04 0.83 -9.47
N VAL A 66 17.74 1.72 -10.42
CA VAL A 66 16.58 2.62 -10.31
C VAL A 66 15.26 1.82 -10.42
N PHE A 67 15.17 0.83 -11.31
CA PHE A 67 14.02 -0.08 -11.35
C PHE A 67 13.81 -0.82 -10.03
N LEU A 68 14.88 -1.26 -9.36
CA LEU A 68 14.81 -1.92 -8.04
C LEU A 68 14.34 -0.97 -6.94
N LEU A 69 14.88 0.25 -6.91
CA LEU A 69 14.49 1.28 -5.95
C LEU A 69 13.00 1.61 -6.06
N PHE A 70 12.55 1.93 -7.28
CA PHE A 70 11.16 2.24 -7.54
C PHE A 70 10.24 1.04 -7.35
N GLY A 71 10.66 -0.16 -7.76
CA GLY A 71 9.89 -1.39 -7.53
C GLY A 71 9.65 -1.63 -6.04
N THR A 72 10.64 -1.34 -5.20
CA THR A 72 10.51 -1.44 -3.73
C THR A 72 9.53 -0.41 -3.18
N PHE A 73 9.58 0.83 -3.68
CA PHE A 73 8.61 1.86 -3.34
C PHE A 73 7.19 1.48 -3.77
N MET A 74 7.01 1.02 -5.01
CA MET A 74 5.72 0.57 -5.54
C MET A 74 5.17 -0.60 -4.72
N LEU A 75 6.01 -1.55 -4.33
CA LEU A 75 5.60 -2.67 -3.50
C LEU A 75 5.12 -2.20 -2.12
N SER A 76 5.89 -1.32 -1.48
CA SER A 76 5.53 -0.75 -0.17
C SER A 76 4.19 -0.01 -0.24
N ARG A 77 3.97 0.77 -1.30
CA ARG A 77 2.72 1.49 -1.52
C ARG A 77 1.55 0.55 -1.81
N ALA A 78 1.73 -0.41 -2.71
CA ALA A 78 0.69 -1.38 -3.04
C ALA A 78 0.28 -2.22 -1.81
N LEU A 79 1.24 -2.62 -0.97
CA LEU A 79 0.94 -3.29 0.30
C LEU A 79 0.14 -2.39 1.25
N MET A 80 0.47 -1.10 1.33
CA MET A 80 -0.33 -0.13 2.08
C MET A 80 -1.76 -0.05 1.56
N ASP A 81 -1.93 0.04 0.25
CA ASP A 81 -3.24 0.21 -0.39
C ASP A 81 -4.13 -1.04 -0.25
N VAL A 82 -3.55 -2.24 -0.36
CA VAL A 82 -4.24 -3.51 -0.12
C VAL A 82 -4.68 -3.64 1.35
N LEU A 83 -3.77 -3.36 2.30
CA LEU A 83 -3.97 -3.72 3.70
C LEU A 83 -4.64 -2.63 4.54
N PHE A 84 -4.27 -1.37 4.35
CA PHE A 84 -4.52 -0.32 5.34
C PHE A 84 -5.17 0.95 4.75
N THR A 85 -4.88 1.36 3.51
CA THR A 85 -5.34 2.67 3.00
C THR A 85 -6.86 2.82 3.05
N GLN A 86 -7.62 1.84 2.55
CA GLN A 86 -9.10 1.87 2.57
C GLN A 86 -9.70 1.88 3.98
N ASN A 87 -8.97 1.33 4.95
CA ASN A 87 -9.38 1.29 6.35
C ASN A 87 -9.12 2.62 7.04
N LEU A 88 -7.90 3.14 6.89
CA LEU A 88 -7.45 4.36 7.54
C LEU A 88 -8.16 5.59 6.97
N SER A 89 -8.43 5.63 5.65
CA SER A 89 -9.14 6.74 5.00
C SER A 89 -10.57 6.95 5.50
N LYS A 90 -11.19 5.91 6.09
CA LYS A 90 -12.55 5.98 6.65
C LYS A 90 -12.60 6.53 8.07
N ILE A 91 -11.47 6.58 8.78
CA ILE A 91 -11.42 7.03 10.17
C ILE A 91 -12.02 8.44 10.34
N PRO A 92 -11.63 9.46 9.54
CA PRO A 92 -12.18 10.81 9.68
C PRO A 92 -13.71 10.85 9.49
N GLU A 93 -14.22 10.10 8.52
CA GLU A 93 -15.66 10.00 8.26
C GLU A 93 -16.39 9.32 9.43
N MET A 94 -15.81 8.26 9.98
CA MET A 94 -16.39 7.54 11.12
C MET A 94 -16.46 8.41 12.37
N ILE A 95 -15.47 9.26 12.60
CA ILE A 95 -15.43 10.25 13.69
C ILE A 95 -16.49 11.32 13.45
N ARG A 96 -16.55 11.88 12.23
CA ARG A 96 -17.54 12.90 11.85
C ARG A 96 -18.99 12.42 12.03
N MET A 97 -19.26 11.16 11.73
CA MET A 97 -20.60 10.57 11.86
C MET A 97 -20.89 9.99 13.26
N GLY A 98 -19.96 10.08 14.22
CA GLY A 98 -20.11 9.47 15.55
C GLY A 98 -20.13 7.95 15.56
N THR A 99 -19.81 7.30 14.43
CA THR A 99 -19.84 5.83 14.32
C THR A 99 -18.61 5.15 14.93
N MET A 100 -17.58 5.93 15.28
CA MET A 100 -16.37 5.45 15.95
C MET A 100 -16.69 4.90 17.36
N ASP A 101 -17.69 5.44 18.05
CA ASP A 101 -18.10 4.97 19.39
C ASP A 101 -18.62 3.52 19.33
N PHE A 102 -19.29 3.13 18.24
CA PHE A 102 -19.69 1.74 18.01
C PHE A 102 -18.51 0.81 17.75
N VAL A 103 -17.36 1.33 17.33
CA VAL A 103 -16.13 0.52 17.20
C VAL A 103 -15.49 0.31 18.57
N LEU A 104 -15.47 1.35 19.41
CA LEU A 104 -14.87 1.30 20.75
C LEU A 104 -15.62 0.35 21.70
N THR A 105 -16.93 0.16 21.49
CA THR A 105 -17.74 -0.78 22.28
C THR A 105 -17.56 -2.25 21.87
N LYS A 106 -16.85 -2.55 20.79
CA LYS A 106 -16.62 -3.94 20.35
C LYS A 106 -15.59 -4.64 21.25
N PRO A 107 -15.76 -5.93 21.57
CA PRO A 107 -14.82 -6.70 22.38
C PRO A 107 -13.59 -7.15 21.58
N VAL A 108 -12.98 -6.23 20.84
CA VAL A 108 -11.78 -6.41 19.99
C VAL A 108 -10.98 -5.12 20.05
N PRO A 109 -9.63 -5.15 20.07
CA PRO A 109 -8.80 -3.95 20.00
C PRO A 109 -9.23 -3.04 18.86
N SER A 110 -9.53 -1.78 19.20
CA SER A 110 -10.06 -0.79 18.26
C SER A 110 -9.12 -0.57 17.07
N GLN A 111 -7.81 -0.45 17.32
CA GLN A 111 -6.80 -0.31 16.28
C GLN A 111 -6.80 -1.48 15.28
N PHE A 112 -6.90 -2.72 15.78
CA PHE A 112 -6.97 -3.90 14.92
C PHE A 112 -8.24 -3.86 14.07
N TYR A 113 -9.39 -3.57 14.70
CA TYR A 113 -10.67 -3.55 14.01
C TYR A 113 -10.72 -2.47 12.93
N ILE A 114 -10.30 -1.23 13.22
CA ILE A 114 -10.33 -0.16 12.23
C ILE A 114 -9.34 -0.41 11.10
N SER A 115 -8.19 -1.03 11.36
CA SER A 115 -7.10 -1.17 10.37
C SER A 115 -7.21 -2.40 9.47
N THR A 116 -8.04 -3.39 9.80
CA THR A 116 -8.07 -4.70 9.09
C THR A 116 -9.45 -5.10 8.56
N ARG A 117 -10.44 -4.19 8.63
CA ARG A 117 -11.83 -4.48 8.29
C ARG A 117 -12.06 -4.67 6.80
N TYR A 118 -11.43 -3.84 5.98
CA TYR A 118 -11.49 -3.86 4.53
C TYR A 118 -10.17 -4.35 3.97
N LEU A 119 -10.21 -5.24 3.01
CA LEU A 119 -9.02 -5.70 2.29
C LEU A 119 -9.24 -5.37 0.82
N SER A 120 -8.43 -4.47 0.28
CA SER A 120 -8.56 -3.98 -1.09
C SER A 120 -7.94 -4.99 -2.04
N LEU A 121 -8.65 -6.08 -2.30
CA LEU A 121 -8.19 -7.16 -3.19
C LEU A 121 -8.07 -6.70 -4.64
N ASP A 122 -8.74 -5.60 -4.97
CA ASP A 122 -8.63 -4.88 -6.21
C ASP A 122 -7.21 -4.31 -6.49
N GLU A 123 -6.43 -4.04 -5.44
CA GLU A 123 -5.05 -3.53 -5.56
C GLU A 123 -3.99 -4.64 -5.65
N ILE A 124 -4.40 -5.92 -5.68
CA ILE A 124 -3.45 -7.04 -5.85
C ILE A 124 -2.68 -6.92 -7.17
N GLY A 125 -3.31 -6.39 -8.22
CA GLY A 125 -2.64 -6.14 -9.50
C GLY A 125 -1.43 -5.20 -9.35
N SER A 126 -1.53 -4.19 -8.49
CA SER A 126 -0.45 -3.25 -8.18
C SER A 126 0.72 -3.94 -7.47
N VAL A 127 0.44 -4.89 -6.56
CA VAL A 127 1.46 -5.72 -5.92
C VAL A 127 2.18 -6.61 -6.93
N LEU A 128 1.42 -7.28 -7.82
CA LEU A 128 2.00 -8.11 -8.88
C LEU A 128 2.85 -7.28 -9.85
N GLY A 129 2.37 -6.08 -10.21
CA GLY A 129 3.12 -5.14 -11.04
C GLY A 129 4.43 -4.69 -10.38
N ALA A 130 4.42 -4.37 -9.09
CA ALA A 130 5.62 -4.03 -8.35
C ALA A 130 6.62 -5.18 -8.29
N LEU A 131 6.16 -6.41 -8.09
CA LEU A 131 7.02 -7.60 -8.14
C LEU A 131 7.59 -7.84 -9.54
N ALA A 132 6.82 -7.59 -10.60
CA ALA A 132 7.30 -7.69 -11.97
C ALA A 132 8.40 -6.65 -12.26
N VAL A 133 8.23 -5.42 -11.79
CA VAL A 133 9.23 -4.34 -11.90
C VAL A 133 10.51 -4.70 -11.14
N LEU A 134 10.39 -5.25 -9.93
CA LEU A 134 11.53 -5.74 -9.15
C LEU A 134 12.27 -6.86 -9.88
N GLY A 135 11.55 -7.85 -10.42
CA GLY A 135 12.15 -8.94 -11.20
C GLY A 135 12.80 -8.47 -12.50
N TYR A 136 12.25 -7.44 -13.13
CA TYR A 136 12.87 -6.81 -14.30
C TYR A 136 14.15 -6.03 -13.93
N GLY A 137 14.13 -5.30 -12.81
CA GLY A 137 15.31 -4.60 -12.28
C GLY A 137 16.45 -5.56 -11.93
N THR A 138 16.16 -6.68 -11.26
CA THR A 138 17.19 -7.69 -10.93
C THR A 138 17.79 -8.32 -12.19
N PHE A 139 16.97 -8.55 -13.21
CA PHE A 139 17.42 -9.05 -14.51
C PHE A 139 18.37 -8.06 -15.20
N LEU A 140 18.04 -6.76 -15.21
CA LEU A 140 18.89 -5.73 -15.82
C LEU A 140 20.22 -5.53 -15.11
N THR A 141 20.24 -5.57 -13.77
CA THR A 141 21.49 -5.41 -13.00
C THR A 141 22.35 -6.67 -12.99
N HIS A 142 21.88 -7.80 -13.55
CA HIS A 142 22.49 -9.12 -13.42
C HIS A 142 22.83 -9.49 -11.96
N ALA A 143 22.04 -8.94 -11.02
CA ALA A 143 22.30 -9.10 -9.60
C ALA A 143 21.88 -10.50 -9.17
N THR A 144 22.79 -11.23 -8.53
CA THR A 144 22.48 -12.48 -7.81
C THR A 144 22.45 -12.16 -6.31
N PRO A 145 21.33 -11.63 -5.77
CA PRO A 145 21.28 -11.25 -4.37
C PRO A 145 21.45 -12.48 -3.48
N SER A 146 22.28 -12.36 -2.45
CA SER A 146 22.46 -13.43 -1.46
C SER A 146 21.19 -13.59 -0.61
N ALA A 147 21.01 -14.78 -0.02
CA ALA A 147 19.88 -15.01 0.90
C ALA A 147 19.82 -13.99 2.03
N PHE A 148 20.98 -13.54 2.53
CA PHE A 148 21.08 -12.50 3.53
C PHE A 148 20.55 -11.14 3.02
N GLN A 149 20.89 -10.74 1.80
CA GLN A 149 20.41 -9.48 1.20
C GLN A 149 18.90 -9.49 0.99
N ILE A 150 18.33 -10.62 0.57
CA ILE A 150 16.87 -10.77 0.41
C ILE A 150 16.16 -10.62 1.75
N VAL A 151 16.66 -11.28 2.80
CA VAL A 151 16.10 -11.18 4.15
C VAL A 151 16.23 -9.75 4.69
N ALA A 152 17.38 -9.10 4.50
CA ALA A 152 17.59 -7.71 4.89
C ALA A 152 16.63 -6.77 4.15
N TRP A 153 16.47 -6.93 2.83
CA TRP A 153 15.53 -6.14 2.02
C TRP A 153 14.08 -6.33 2.47
N LEU A 154 13.66 -7.57 2.75
CA LEU A 154 12.32 -7.87 3.27
C LEU A 154 12.10 -7.20 4.63
N LEU A 155 13.08 -7.26 5.53
CA LEU A 155 13.00 -6.64 6.84
C LEU A 155 12.89 -5.12 6.73
N LEU A 156 13.74 -4.48 5.91
CA LEU A 156 13.72 -3.04 5.69
C LEU A 156 12.41 -2.57 5.04
N THR A 157 11.91 -3.31 4.05
CA THR A 157 10.63 -3.04 3.41
C THR A 157 9.47 -3.16 4.41
N PHE A 158 9.52 -4.17 5.28
CA PHE A 158 8.53 -4.35 6.34
C PHE A 158 8.58 -3.22 7.39
N CYS A 159 9.77 -2.79 7.80
CA CYS A 159 9.94 -1.62 8.65
C CYS A 159 9.37 -0.35 7.98
N GLY A 160 9.65 -0.15 6.69
CA GLY A 160 9.08 0.94 5.91
C GLY A 160 7.55 0.90 5.88
N LEU A 161 6.96 -0.27 5.70
CA LEU A 161 5.51 -0.46 5.75
C LEU A 161 4.92 -0.09 7.11
N ILE A 162 5.57 -0.48 8.21
CA ILE A 162 5.14 -0.10 9.57
C ILE A 162 5.21 1.42 9.76
N ILE A 163 6.30 2.06 9.32
CA ILE A 163 6.47 3.51 9.44
C ILE A 163 5.39 4.24 8.65
N LEU A 164 5.15 3.85 7.40
CA LEU A 164 4.09 4.43 6.58
C LEU A 164 2.71 4.25 7.24
N TYR A 165 2.45 3.07 7.82
CA TYR A 165 1.18 2.78 8.50
C TYR A 165 1.00 3.67 9.72
N ALA A 166 2.04 3.78 10.56
CA ALA A 166 2.03 4.61 11.75
C ALA A 166 1.82 6.08 11.40
N LEU A 167 2.51 6.57 10.35
CA LEU A 167 2.36 7.94 9.86
C LEU A 167 0.93 8.21 9.37
N GLN A 168 0.39 7.34 8.53
CA GLN A 168 -0.98 7.51 8.02
C GLN A 168 -2.01 7.42 9.13
N LEU A 169 -1.85 6.50 10.08
CA LEU A 169 -2.75 6.39 11.23
C LEU A 169 -2.71 7.67 12.08
N LEU A 170 -1.52 8.20 12.37
CA LEU A 170 -1.35 9.46 13.10
C LEU A 170 -2.05 10.61 12.39
N LEU A 171 -1.88 10.72 11.07
CA LEU A 171 -2.54 11.75 10.28
C LEU A 171 -4.07 11.62 10.31
N MET A 172 -4.60 10.40 10.24
CA MET A 172 -6.04 10.17 10.27
C MET A 172 -6.63 10.41 11.67
N THR A 173 -5.91 10.12 12.76
CA THR A 173 -6.40 10.39 14.12
C THR A 173 -6.36 11.87 14.48
N LEU A 174 -5.59 12.71 13.77
CA LEU A 174 -5.70 14.17 13.92
C LEU A 174 -7.13 14.70 13.64
N SER A 175 -7.98 13.92 12.94
CA SER A 175 -9.38 14.29 12.68
C SER A 175 -10.21 14.45 13.95
N PHE A 176 -9.79 13.87 15.08
CA PHE A 176 -10.43 14.08 16.37
C PHE A 176 -10.39 15.55 16.81
N TRP A 177 -9.32 16.28 16.47
CA TRP A 177 -9.16 17.69 16.82
C TRP A 177 -9.50 18.63 15.66
N PHE A 178 -9.30 18.19 14.41
CA PHE A 178 -9.54 19.00 13.22
C PHE A 178 -10.75 18.50 12.43
N VAL A 179 -11.85 19.26 12.50
CA VAL A 179 -13.18 18.93 11.92
C VAL A 179 -13.19 18.81 10.38
N ARG A 180 -12.17 19.34 9.68
CA ARG A 180 -12.01 19.22 8.22
C ARG A 180 -10.55 18.92 7.85
N LEU A 181 -10.23 17.64 7.66
CA LEU A 181 -8.92 17.17 7.18
C LEU A 181 -8.87 16.87 5.67
N GLU A 182 -9.93 17.17 4.91
CA GLU A 182 -9.93 16.99 3.44
C GLU A 182 -8.75 17.73 2.79
N ASN A 183 -8.40 18.91 3.30
CA ASN A 183 -7.24 19.69 2.82
C ASN A 183 -5.87 19.11 3.22
N LEU A 184 -5.79 18.27 4.26
CA LEU A 184 -4.52 17.72 4.73
C LEU A 184 -4.11 16.48 3.92
N SER A 185 -5.08 15.71 3.42
CA SER A 185 -4.81 14.65 2.43
C SER A 185 -4.20 15.20 1.15
N ALA A 186 -4.72 16.33 0.66
CA ALA A 186 -4.15 17.07 -0.46
C ALA A 186 -2.73 17.58 -0.14
N LEU A 187 -2.46 18.03 1.09
CA LEU A 187 -1.12 18.41 1.51
C LEU A 187 -0.16 17.22 1.54
N VAL A 188 -0.60 16.02 1.94
CA VAL A 188 0.24 14.82 1.90
C VAL A 188 0.57 14.44 0.47
N ASP A 189 -0.41 14.44 -0.43
CA ASP A 189 -0.15 14.19 -1.85
C ASP A 189 0.78 15.25 -2.45
N THR A 190 0.65 16.51 -2.02
CA THR A 190 1.53 17.60 -2.45
C THR A 190 2.95 17.45 -1.90
N VAL A 191 3.12 17.06 -0.63
CA VAL A 191 4.43 16.82 -0.02
C VAL A 191 5.11 15.59 -0.63
N VAL A 192 4.35 14.51 -0.89
CA VAL A 192 4.85 13.31 -1.57
C VAL A 192 5.20 13.61 -3.03
N PHE A 193 4.46 14.52 -3.68
CA PHE A 193 4.77 14.99 -5.03
C PHE A 193 6.00 15.90 -5.08
N VAL A 194 6.17 16.81 -4.10
CA VAL A 194 7.34 17.71 -4.00
C VAL A 194 8.60 16.96 -3.54
N ALA A 195 8.45 15.87 -2.80
CA ALA A 195 9.56 14.99 -2.39
C ALA A 195 9.99 13.98 -3.48
N ARG A 196 9.29 13.96 -4.62
CA ARG A 196 9.61 13.16 -5.81
C ARG A 196 10.46 13.95 -6.78
#